data_AF-A0A6V6ZA88-F1
#
_entry.id   AF-A0A6V6ZA88-F1
#
_cell.length_a   1.000
_cell.length_b   1.000
_cell.length_c   1.000
_cell.angle_alpha   90.00
_cell.angle_beta   90.00
_cell.angle_gamma   90.00
#
_symmetry.space_group_name_H-M   'P 1'
#
loop_
_entity.id
_entity.type
_entity.pdbx_description
1 polymer ?
#
loop_
_entity_poly.entity_id
_entity_poly.type
_entity_poly.pdbx_seq_one_letter_code
_entity_poly.pdbx_strand_id
1 'polypeptide(L)'
;MEKITPTECPVIIYPPGTDITPIEGANSIGNVTFQETKSVEILAPYVEAYYSAKDNTLTMNAIIYVDAEAIKNEVLDYSIIQNTYIDIEGDAQLQFFIVYNQPEELSGDLFIYEVIFQADADIFIGGLSNLTTIQTFLWDIDPVSSRGTVTNVQHN
;
A
#
# COMPACT_ATOMS: atom_id res chain seq x y z
N MET A 1 -11.24 15.60 -42.54
CA MET A 1 -11.20 14.30 -41.83
C MET A 1 -10.70 14.59 -40.43
N GLU A 2 -11.61 14.53 -39.46
CA GLU A 2 -11.28 14.73 -38.05
C GLU A 2 -10.35 13.61 -37.58
N LYS A 3 -9.27 13.99 -36.90
CA LYS A 3 -8.31 13.07 -36.32
C LYS A 3 -8.93 12.55 -35.02
N ILE A 4 -9.66 11.44 -35.12
CA ILE A 4 -10.11 10.68 -33.95
C ILE A 4 -8.88 10.03 -33.31
N THR A 5 -8.33 10.68 -32.29
CA THR A 5 -7.40 10.05 -31.35
C THR A 5 -8.18 8.94 -30.63
N PRO A 6 -7.73 7.69 -30.63
CA PRO A 6 -8.37 6.66 -29.82
C PRO A 6 -8.22 7.07 -28.36
N THR A 7 -9.33 7.26 -27.65
CA THR A 7 -9.32 7.24 -26.19
C THR A 7 -8.95 5.82 -25.79
N GLU A 8 -7.69 5.60 -25.44
CA GLU A 8 -7.29 4.36 -24.77
C GLU A 8 -8.07 4.29 -23.46
N CYS A 9 -8.91 3.27 -23.30
CA CYS A 9 -9.47 2.97 -21.98
C CYS A 9 -8.28 2.60 -21.09
N PRO A 10 -8.09 3.25 -19.92
CA PRO A 10 -7.02 2.88 -19.02
C PRO A 10 -7.18 1.40 -18.66
N VAL A 11 -6.13 0.62 -18.93
CA VAL A 11 -6.10 -0.79 -18.56
C VAL A 11 -5.81 -0.82 -17.07
N ILE A 12 -6.83 -1.14 -16.28
CA ILE A 12 -6.67 -1.35 -14.85
C ILE A 12 -5.71 -2.53 -14.62
N ILE A 13 -4.59 -2.27 -13.94
CA ILE A 13 -3.61 -3.30 -13.58
C ILE A 13 -3.69 -3.52 -12.07
N TYR A 14 -4.04 -4.73 -11.66
CA TYR A 14 -4.00 -5.14 -10.27
C TYR A 14 -2.61 -5.71 -9.92
N PRO A 15 -2.10 -5.47 -8.71
CA PRO A 15 -0.85 -6.08 -8.29
C PRO A 15 -1.02 -7.61 -8.13
N PRO A 16 0.07 -8.38 -8.26
CA PRO A 16 0.03 -9.80 -7.99
C PRO A 16 -0.21 -10.07 -6.50
N GLY A 17 -0.90 -11.17 -6.18
CA GLY A 17 -1.03 -11.68 -4.81
C GLY A 17 -2.45 -12.05 -4.41
N THR A 18 -2.67 -12.14 -3.10
CA THR A 18 -3.94 -12.47 -2.46
C THR A 18 -4.45 -11.29 -1.66
N ASP A 19 -5.74 -10.99 -1.77
CA ASP A 19 -6.38 -9.95 -0.97
C ASP A 19 -6.49 -10.37 0.50
N ILE A 20 -5.91 -9.57 1.38
CA ILE A 20 -5.91 -9.71 2.84
C ILE A 20 -6.48 -8.46 3.53
N THR A 21 -7.31 -7.69 2.82
CA THR A 21 -7.87 -6.43 3.33
C THR A 21 -8.61 -6.67 4.64
N PRO A 22 -8.25 -5.93 5.72
CA PRO A 22 -8.90 -6.10 7.01
C PRO A 22 -10.36 -5.67 6.93
N ILE A 23 -11.20 -6.37 7.69
CA ILE A 23 -12.63 -6.03 7.82
C ILE A 23 -12.80 -4.69 8.53
N GLU A 24 -11.90 -4.41 9.48
CA GLU A 24 -11.78 -3.12 10.14
C GLU A 24 -11.10 -2.17 9.14
N GLY A 25 -11.88 -1.27 8.54
CA GLY A 25 -11.40 -0.31 7.55
C GLY A 25 -10.30 0.61 8.09
N ALA A 26 -9.74 1.44 7.20
CA ALA A 26 -8.67 2.37 7.58
C ALA A 26 -9.18 3.48 8.50
N ASN A 27 -8.39 3.85 9.51
CA ASN A 27 -8.73 4.92 10.44
C ASN A 27 -8.16 6.25 9.94
N SER A 28 -9.01 7.28 9.81
CA SER A 28 -8.51 8.63 9.57
C SER A 28 -7.94 9.20 10.87
N ILE A 29 -6.66 9.61 10.85
CA ILE A 29 -5.94 10.10 12.03
C ILE A 29 -5.59 11.59 11.97
N GLY A 30 -5.88 12.25 10.85
CA GLY A 30 -5.68 13.69 10.69
C GLY A 30 -5.58 14.14 9.24
N ASN A 31 -5.17 15.39 9.05
CA ASN A 31 -4.93 16.00 7.74
C ASN A 31 -3.72 16.92 7.75
N VAL A 32 -3.13 17.15 6.59
CA VAL A 32 -2.02 18.06 6.34
C VAL A 32 -2.25 18.84 5.06
N THR A 33 -1.97 20.14 5.10
CA THR A 33 -2.10 21.05 3.94
C THR A 33 -0.72 21.58 3.56
N PHE A 34 -0.35 21.42 2.29
CA PHE A 34 0.90 21.97 1.75
C PHE A 34 0.66 23.38 1.18
N GLN A 35 1.42 24.37 1.66
CA GLN A 35 1.31 25.75 1.16
C GLN A 35 1.90 25.95 -0.23
N GLU A 36 2.91 25.14 -0.59
CA GLU A 36 3.50 25.05 -1.93
C GLU A 36 3.80 23.57 -2.22
N THR A 37 3.12 22.97 -3.20
CA THR A 37 3.31 21.55 -3.57
C THR A 37 4.47 21.43 -4.55
N LYS A 38 5.51 20.68 -4.18
CA LYS A 38 6.74 20.58 -4.99
C LYS A 38 6.72 19.47 -6.04
N SER A 39 5.79 18.52 -5.98
CA SER A 39 5.74 17.42 -6.95
C SER A 39 4.44 16.64 -6.81
N VAL A 40 4.01 16.09 -7.94
CA VAL A 40 2.90 15.14 -8.17
C VAL A 40 3.23 13.74 -7.59
N GLU A 41 4.12 13.70 -6.59
CA GLU A 41 4.65 12.48 -6.02
C GLU A 41 3.87 12.11 -4.75
N ILE A 42 2.99 11.11 -4.89
CA ILE A 42 2.37 10.37 -3.78
C ILE A 42 3.45 10.10 -2.74
N LEU A 43 3.19 10.58 -1.53
CA LEU A 43 4.11 10.40 -0.41
C LEU A 43 4.24 8.92 -0.09
N ALA A 44 5.49 8.46 -0.02
CA ALA A 44 5.81 7.12 0.43
C ALA A 44 5.09 6.81 1.76
N PRO A 45 4.55 5.58 1.92
CA PRO A 45 3.90 5.21 3.16
C PRO A 45 4.96 5.05 4.25
N TYR A 46 4.58 5.30 5.50
CA TYR A 46 5.39 4.95 6.64
C TYR A 46 4.86 3.66 7.23
N VAL A 47 5.66 2.59 7.21
CA VAL A 47 5.21 1.25 7.60
C VAL A 47 6.11 0.70 8.70
N GLU A 48 5.48 0.31 9.80
CA GLU A 48 6.08 -0.48 10.87
C GLU A 48 5.54 -1.91 10.82
N ALA A 49 6.41 -2.88 11.07
CA ALA A 49 6.06 -4.29 11.11
C ALA A 49 6.54 -4.91 12.42
N TYR A 50 5.64 -5.66 13.07
CA TYR A 50 5.90 -6.31 14.35
C TYR A 50 5.52 -7.79 14.28
N TYR A 51 6.46 -8.66 14.65
CA TYR A 51 6.24 -10.10 14.75
C TYR A 51 6.06 -10.54 16.21
N SER A 52 4.96 -11.22 16.51
CA SER A 52 4.72 -11.91 17.78
C SER A 52 5.04 -13.40 17.64
N ALA A 53 6.16 -13.84 18.24
CA ALA A 53 6.51 -15.27 18.28
C ALA A 53 5.50 -16.12 19.09
N LYS A 54 4.79 -15.50 20.05
CA LYS A 54 3.80 -16.18 20.90
C LYS A 54 2.56 -16.57 20.10
N ASP A 55 2.10 -15.65 19.26
CA ASP A 55 0.86 -15.81 18.49
C ASP A 55 1.14 -16.23 17.04
N ASN A 56 2.42 -16.27 16.66
CA ASN A 56 2.90 -16.48 15.29
C ASN A 56 2.23 -15.53 14.27
N THR A 57 2.13 -14.26 14.63
CA THR A 57 1.48 -13.23 13.83
C THR A 57 2.46 -12.12 13.45
N LEU A 58 2.41 -11.70 12.19
CA LEU A 58 3.10 -10.52 11.69
C LEU A 58 2.05 -9.44 11.44
N THR A 59 2.13 -8.36 12.21
CA THR A 59 1.21 -7.21 12.11
C THR A 59 1.95 -6.02 11.50
N MET A 60 1.29 -5.38 10.55
CA MET A 60 1.76 -4.18 9.88
C MET A 60 0.90 -3.00 10.31
N ASN A 61 1.53 -1.89 10.64
CA ASN A 61 0.89 -0.59 10.80
C ASN A 61 1.45 0.35 9.72
N ALA A 62 0.60 0.74 8.77
CA ALA A 62 0.95 1.62 7.68
C ALA A 62 0.23 2.97 7.80
N ILE A 63 1.00 4.05 7.75
CA ILE A 63 0.50 5.41 7.62
C ILE A 63 0.60 5.82 6.15
N ILE A 64 -0.54 6.14 5.56
CA ILE A 64 -0.63 6.56 4.16
C ILE A 64 -1.26 7.95 4.04
N TYR A 65 -0.88 8.65 2.99
CA TYR A 65 -1.38 9.99 2.69
C TYR A 65 -2.31 9.92 1.49
N VAL A 66 -3.55 10.38 1.68
CA VAL A 66 -4.64 10.26 0.72
C VAL A 66 -5.15 11.64 0.36
N ASP A 67 -5.26 11.95 -0.93
CA ASP A 67 -5.88 13.20 -1.38
C ASP A 67 -7.38 13.24 -1.01
N ALA A 68 -7.88 14.42 -0.65
CA ALA A 68 -9.29 14.65 -0.36
C ALA A 68 -10.22 14.10 -1.45
N GLU A 69 -9.85 14.23 -2.72
CA GLU A 69 -10.66 13.80 -3.87
C GLU A 69 -10.76 12.28 -4.01
N ALA A 70 -9.80 11.53 -3.46
CA ALA A 70 -9.81 10.07 -3.44
C ALA A 70 -10.77 9.49 -2.39
N ILE A 71 -11.25 10.31 -1.45
CA ILE A 71 -12.05 9.87 -0.31
C ILE A 71 -13.53 10.07 -0.62
N LYS A 72 -14.35 9.04 -0.39
CA LYS A 72 -15.80 9.09 -0.57
C LYS A 72 -16.49 8.92 0.76
N ASN A 73 -17.24 9.93 1.19
CA ASN A 73 -17.98 9.92 2.46
C ASN A 73 -17.08 9.64 3.68
N GLU A 74 -15.88 10.24 3.72
CA GLU A 74 -14.87 10.03 4.80
C GLU A 74 -14.30 8.60 4.89
N VAL A 75 -14.71 7.71 3.99
CA VAL A 75 -14.22 6.34 3.90
C VAL A 75 -13.22 6.24 2.75
N LEU A 76 -12.04 5.70 3.07
CA LEU A 76 -11.06 5.30 2.09
C LEU A 76 -11.49 3.95 1.49
N ASP A 77 -11.63 3.90 0.16
CA ASP A 77 -11.78 2.66 -0.58
C ASP A 77 -10.38 2.14 -0.94
N TYR A 78 -9.96 1.08 -0.27
CA TYR A 78 -8.62 0.51 -0.43
C TYR A 78 -8.65 -1.01 -0.36
N SER A 79 -7.58 -1.62 -0.84
CA SER A 79 -7.33 -3.05 -0.69
C SER A 79 -5.88 -3.31 -0.29
N ILE A 80 -5.64 -4.41 0.40
CA ILE A 80 -4.30 -4.85 0.76
C ILE A 80 -4.04 -6.20 0.10
N ILE A 81 -3.04 -6.23 -0.78
CA ILE A 81 -2.66 -7.44 -1.49
C ILE A 81 -1.34 -7.96 -0.95
N GLN A 82 -1.33 -9.19 -0.44
CA GLN A 82 -0.14 -9.91 -0.02
C GLN A 82 0.42 -10.73 -1.17
N ASN A 83 1.69 -10.48 -1.49
CA ASN A 83 2.47 -11.22 -2.46
C ASN A 83 3.67 -11.89 -1.79
N THR A 84 4.14 -12.97 -2.38
CA THR A 84 5.36 -13.67 -1.98
C THR A 84 6.31 -13.71 -3.16
N TYR A 85 7.58 -13.38 -2.91
CA TYR A 85 8.63 -13.49 -3.91
C TYR A 85 9.86 -14.18 -3.31
N ILE A 86 10.75 -14.68 -4.18
CA ILE A 86 12.05 -15.22 -3.78
C ILE A 86 13.09 -14.15 -4.08
N ASP A 87 13.88 -13.78 -3.08
CA ASP A 87 14.95 -12.80 -3.25
C ASP A 87 16.18 -13.41 -3.96
N ILE A 88 17.22 -12.58 -4.12
CA ILE A 88 18.47 -12.99 -4.78
C ILE A 88 19.27 -14.04 -3.98
N GLU A 89 19.03 -14.15 -2.68
CA GLU A 89 19.68 -15.10 -1.78
C GLU A 89 18.95 -16.45 -1.75
N GLY A 90 17.73 -16.49 -2.32
CA GLY A 90 16.89 -17.68 -2.41
C GLY A 90 15.86 -17.78 -1.29
N ASP A 91 15.74 -16.74 -0.46
CA ASP A 91 14.83 -16.71 0.67
C ASP A 91 13.46 -16.16 0.26
N ALA A 92 12.41 -16.73 0.84
CA ALA A 92 11.05 -16.27 0.62
C ALA A 92 10.81 -14.97 1.40
N GLN A 93 10.33 -13.94 0.70
CA GLN A 93 10.07 -12.62 1.24
C GLN A 93 8.60 -12.24 1.05
N LEU A 94 8.10 -11.40 1.95
CA LEU A 94 6.76 -10.83 1.86
C LEU A 94 6.78 -9.44 1.24
N GLN A 95 5.81 -9.22 0.37
CA GLN A 95 5.56 -7.96 -0.28
C GLN A 95 4.07 -7.62 -0.17
N PHE A 96 3.77 -6.39 0.22
CA PHE A 96 2.40 -5.90 0.38
C PHE A 96 2.15 -4.74 -0.58
N PHE A 97 0.93 -4.70 -1.11
CA PHE A 97 0.45 -3.59 -1.92
C PHE A 97 -0.78 -2.98 -1.26
N ILE A 98 -0.68 -1.72 -0.88
CA ILE A 98 -1.84 -0.92 -0.45
C ILE A 98 -2.38 -0.26 -1.72
N VAL A 99 -3.50 -0.78 -2.18
CA VAL A 99 -4.15 -0.40 -3.44
C VAL A 99 -5.23 0.62 -3.15
N TYR A 100 -5.15 1.79 -3.77
CA TYR A 100 -6.20 2.80 -3.71
C TYR A 100 -6.06 3.74 -4.91
N ASN A 101 -7.16 4.36 -5.31
CA ASN A 101 -7.17 5.26 -6.45
C ASN A 101 -6.83 6.68 -5.99
N GLN A 102 -5.79 7.28 -6.55
CA GLN A 102 -5.45 8.69 -6.31
C GLN A 102 -5.70 9.54 -7.56
N PRO A 103 -6.03 10.83 -7.39
CA PRO A 103 -6.06 11.75 -8.52
C PRO A 103 -4.64 11.93 -9.09
N GLU A 104 -4.55 12.15 -10.40
CA GLU A 104 -3.28 12.40 -11.09
C GLU A 104 -2.59 13.66 -10.57
N GLU A 105 -3.35 14.67 -10.15
CA GLU A 105 -2.84 15.89 -9.50
C GLU A 105 -3.35 15.96 -8.06
N LEU A 106 -2.44 16.17 -7.10
CA LEU A 106 -2.79 16.35 -5.69
C LEU A 106 -3.33 17.77 -5.45
N SER A 107 -4.47 17.86 -4.76
CA SER A 107 -5.16 19.10 -4.40
C SER A 107 -4.39 19.95 -3.37
N GLY A 108 -3.39 19.36 -2.70
CA GLY A 108 -2.59 19.99 -1.65
C GLY A 108 -3.09 19.74 -0.22
N ASP A 109 -4.33 19.26 -0.08
CA ASP A 109 -4.93 18.79 1.16
C ASP A 109 -4.90 17.25 1.21
N LEU A 110 -4.04 16.71 2.08
CA LEU A 110 -3.91 15.27 2.27
C LEU A 110 -4.50 14.86 3.62
N PHE A 111 -5.30 13.81 3.61
CA PHE A 111 -5.74 13.09 4.80
C PHE A 111 -4.75 11.97 5.11
N ILE A 112 -4.56 11.73 6.40
CA ILE A 112 -3.66 10.72 6.91
C ILE A 112 -4.52 9.55 7.40
N TYR A 113 -4.25 8.36 6.85
CA TYR A 113 -4.92 7.14 7.24
C TYR A 113 -3.93 6.17 7.89
N GLU A 114 -4.36 5.60 9.02
CA GLU A 114 -3.72 4.45 9.66
C GLU A 114 -4.40 3.16 9.16
N VAL A 115 -3.60 2.27 8.61
CA VAL A 115 -4.01 0.98 8.07
C VAL A 115 -3.28 -0.11 8.84
N ILE A 116 -4.03 -0.87 9.65
CA ILE A 116 -3.48 -1.98 10.43
C ILE A 116 -3.95 -3.28 9.80
N PHE A 117 -3.02 -4.16 9.47
CA PHE A 117 -3.32 -5.44 8.82
C PHE A 117 -2.34 -6.52 9.24
N GLN A 118 -2.73 -7.78 9.02
CA GLN A 118 -1.93 -8.94 9.41
C GLN A 118 -1.57 -9.77 8.20
N ALA A 119 -0.35 -10.29 8.20
CA ALA A 119 0.07 -11.21 7.15
C ALA A 119 -0.69 -12.53 7.30
N ASP A 120 -1.16 -13.07 6.20
CA ASP A 120 -1.69 -14.41 6.17
C ASP A 120 -0.51 -15.40 6.14
N ALA A 121 -0.35 -16.13 7.25
CA ALA A 121 0.71 -17.10 7.44
C ALA A 121 0.49 -18.37 6.59
N ASP A 122 -0.77 -18.72 6.30
CA ASP A 122 -1.11 -19.97 5.60
C ASP A 122 -0.73 -19.89 4.12
N ILE A 123 -0.73 -18.68 3.55
CA ILE A 123 -0.29 -18.44 2.16
C ILE A 123 1.21 -18.16 2.04
N PHE A 124 1.94 -18.03 3.15
CA PHE A 124 3.39 -17.77 3.15
C PHE A 124 4.21 -19.01 3.57
N ILE A 125 4.82 -19.66 2.57
CA ILE A 125 5.55 -20.92 2.76
C ILE A 125 6.89 -20.73 3.52
N GLY A 126 7.46 -19.51 3.53
CA GLY A 126 8.76 -19.23 4.15
C GLY A 126 8.79 -19.24 5.68
N GLY A 127 7.61 -19.23 6.32
CA GLY A 127 7.45 -19.13 7.77
C GLY A 127 7.75 -17.72 8.29
N LEU A 128 6.77 -17.09 8.94
CA LEU A 128 6.87 -15.69 9.38
C LEU A 128 8.05 -15.42 10.33
N SER A 129 8.47 -16.41 11.12
CA SER A 129 9.60 -16.30 12.04
C SER A 129 10.95 -16.04 11.38
N ASN A 130 11.07 -16.33 10.08
CA ASN A 130 12.33 -16.23 9.34
C ASN A 130 12.45 -14.90 8.57
N LEU A 131 11.39 -14.09 8.56
CA LEU A 131 11.38 -12.82 7.85
C LEU A 131 12.22 -11.77 8.59
N THR A 132 13.12 -11.15 7.85
CA THR A 132 13.97 -10.05 8.32
C THR A 132 13.57 -8.71 7.70
N THR A 133 12.96 -8.75 6.51
CA THR A 133 12.50 -7.58 5.78
C THR A 133 11.12 -7.83 5.18
N ILE A 134 10.37 -6.75 5.00
CA ILE A 134 9.16 -6.75 4.18
C ILE A 134 9.21 -5.56 3.23
N GLN A 135 8.48 -5.66 2.13
CA GLN A 135 8.29 -4.54 1.22
C GLN A 135 6.83 -4.12 1.21
N THR A 136 6.57 -2.82 1.22
CA THR A 136 5.21 -2.29 1.09
C THR A 136 5.19 -1.19 0.04
N PHE A 137 4.29 -1.33 -0.93
CA PHE A 137 4.12 -0.41 -2.04
C PHE A 137 2.72 0.18 -2.03
N LEU A 138 2.61 1.43 -2.45
CA LEU A 138 1.33 2.04 -2.81
C LEU A 138 1.09 1.71 -4.28
N TRP A 139 -0.08 1.15 -4.58
CA TRP A 139 -0.43 0.74 -5.92
C TRP A 139 -1.61 1.55 -6.42
N ASP A 140 -1.37 2.34 -7.46
CA ASP A 140 -2.43 3.02 -8.19
C ASP A 140 -3.05 2.06 -9.22
N ILE A 141 -4.36 1.95 -9.19
CA ILE A 141 -5.18 1.09 -10.07
C ILE A 141 -5.10 1.60 -11.53
N ASP A 142 -4.80 2.89 -11.73
CA ASP A 142 -4.57 3.53 -13.05
C ASP A 142 -3.12 4.03 -13.18
N PRO A 143 -2.16 3.14 -13.52
CA PRO A 143 -0.75 3.43 -13.31
C PRO A 143 -0.16 4.31 -14.43
N VAL A 144 0.24 5.52 -14.06
CA VAL A 144 1.39 6.18 -14.71
C VAL A 144 2.71 5.81 -13.98
N SER A 145 2.66 5.41 -12.70
CA SER A 145 3.82 4.83 -11.98
C SER A 145 3.42 4.14 -10.67
N SER A 146 3.83 2.87 -10.46
CA SER A 146 3.76 2.19 -9.14
C SER A 146 4.89 2.69 -8.23
N ARG A 147 4.62 2.97 -6.94
CA ARG A 147 5.55 3.68 -6.03
C ARG A 147 5.60 2.97 -4.67
N GLY A 148 6.79 2.70 -4.10
CA GLY A 148 6.84 2.11 -2.75
C GLY A 148 8.17 2.12 -2.04
N THR A 149 8.19 1.46 -0.88
CA THR A 149 9.22 1.56 0.16
C THR A 149 9.63 0.20 0.71
N VAL A 150 10.92 0.06 1.03
CA VAL A 150 11.48 -1.13 1.69
C VAL A 150 11.79 -0.76 3.15
N THR A 151 11.34 -1.56 4.11
CA THR A 151 11.56 -1.33 5.55
C THR A 151 12.09 -2.59 6.26
N ASN A 152 12.87 -2.41 7.32
CA ASN A 152 13.46 -3.50 8.11
C ASN A 152 12.53 -3.88 9.27
N VAL A 153 12.41 -5.18 9.58
CA VAL A 153 11.57 -5.69 10.68
C VAL A 153 12.30 -5.56 12.02
N GLN A 154 11.62 -5.07 13.07
CA GLN A 154 12.16 -5.02 14.43
C GLN A 154 11.72 -6.25 15.24
N HIS A 155 12.68 -6.94 15.87
CA HIS A 155 12.41 -8.10 16.73
C HIS A 155 12.62 -7.72 18.22
N ASN A 156 11.67 -8.08 19.09
CA ASN A 156 11.77 -7.94 20.55
C ASN A 156 11.99 -9.28 21.24
#